data_AF-A0A345BYT4-F1
#
_entry.id   AF-A0A345BYT4-F1
#
_cell.length_a   1.000
_cell.length_b   1.000
_cell.length_c   1.000
_cell.angle_alpha   90.00
_cell.angle_beta   90.00
_cell.angle_gamma   90.00
#
_symmetry.space_group_name_H-M   'P 1'
#
loop_
_entity.id
_entity.type
_entity.pdbx_description
1 polymer ?
#
loop_
_entity_poly.entity_id
_entity_poly.type
_entity_poly.pdbx_seq_one_letter_code
_entity_poly.pdbx_strand_id
1 'polypeptide(L)'
;MNIKMTVLGSSLLIFLAACGGDEEQTEEAPGSTEAIDVEVTMPEEMDTGDHLLETRVTQEDEAVTDADEVVFEVWEDGNKEDSDMIEKETEDDGVYSADYTFEENGIYLVQPHVTARGMHSMPIHPIFVGDVDQEEIDAFDEDDMDHESDFMDDHDDHDHDH
;
A
#
# COMPACT_ATOMS: atom_id res chain seq x y z
N MET A 1 58.08 66.13 28.52
CA MET A 1 56.72 66.61 28.18
C MET A 1 55.79 65.43 28.32
N ASN A 2 54.96 65.44 29.35
CA ASN A 2 54.21 64.28 29.82
C ASN A 2 52.90 64.21 29.05
N ILE A 3 52.71 63.18 28.22
CA ILE A 3 51.43 62.92 27.57
C ILE A 3 50.73 61.76 28.28
N LYS A 4 49.50 62.07 28.67
CA LYS A 4 48.64 61.34 29.58
C LYS A 4 48.00 60.16 28.86
N MET A 5 47.92 59.06 29.58
CA MET A 5 47.17 57.85 29.25
C MET A 5 45.68 58.20 29.09
N THR A 6 45.06 57.83 27.98
CA THR A 6 43.59 57.73 27.86
C THR A 6 43.30 56.36 27.27
N VAL A 7 42.81 55.48 28.13
CA VAL A 7 42.28 54.15 27.81
C VAL A 7 40.89 54.34 27.24
N LEU A 8 40.63 53.87 26.02
CA LEU A 8 39.28 53.46 25.61
C LEU A 8 39.42 52.13 24.87
N GLY A 9 39.02 51.06 25.56
CA GLY A 9 39.15 49.69 25.11
C GLY A 9 38.28 49.38 23.91
N SER A 10 38.84 48.61 22.98
CA SER A 10 38.08 47.87 21.99
C SER A 10 38.33 46.40 22.30
N SER A 11 37.32 45.76 22.90
CA SER A 11 37.30 44.35 23.24
C SER A 11 37.52 43.51 21.99
N LEU A 12 38.63 42.78 21.97
CA LEU A 12 38.88 41.70 21.04
C LEU A 12 38.02 40.49 21.48
N LEU A 13 36.92 40.25 20.76
CA LEU A 13 36.10 39.06 20.92
C LEU A 13 36.87 37.84 20.42
N ILE A 14 37.23 36.96 21.34
CA ILE A 14 37.79 35.64 21.06
C ILE A 14 36.62 34.75 20.62
N PHE A 15 36.61 34.32 19.35
CA PHE A 15 35.75 33.24 18.89
C PHE A 15 36.35 31.91 19.31
N LEU A 16 35.76 31.30 20.33
CA LEU A 16 35.89 29.89 20.64
C LEU A 16 34.48 29.29 20.65
N ALA A 17 34.05 28.80 19.49
CA ALA A 17 33.04 27.76 19.41
C ALA A 17 33.78 26.51 18.92
N ALA A 18 33.96 25.59 19.86
CA ALA A 18 34.52 24.27 19.67
C ALA A 18 33.38 23.26 19.55
N CYS A 19 33.69 22.17 18.85
CA CYS A 19 33.12 20.83 19.03
C CYS A 19 31.76 20.54 18.40
N GLY A 20 31.66 19.33 17.85
CA GLY A 20 30.44 18.66 17.40
C GLY A 20 30.75 17.89 16.14
N GLY A 21 30.95 16.58 16.26
CA GLY A 21 31.41 15.72 15.17
C GLY A 21 30.45 15.69 14.00
N ASP A 22 31.01 15.39 12.82
CA ASP A 22 30.30 14.78 11.71
C ASP A 22 29.75 13.42 12.19
N GLU A 23 28.63 13.49 12.91
CA GLU A 23 27.68 12.41 12.98
C GLU A 23 26.97 12.44 11.63
N GLU A 24 27.34 11.51 10.76
CA GLU A 24 26.56 11.15 9.58
C GLU A 24 25.17 10.75 10.06
N GLN A 25 24.29 11.75 10.20
CA GLN A 25 22.86 11.54 10.24
C GLN A 25 22.52 10.99 8.86
N THR A 26 22.35 9.68 8.78
CA THR A 26 21.37 9.10 7.86
C THR A 26 20.07 9.85 8.17
N GLU A 27 19.77 10.85 7.36
CA GLU A 27 18.46 11.48 7.34
C GLU A 27 17.53 10.41 6.80
N GLU A 28 17.00 9.58 7.71
CA GLU A 28 15.73 8.91 7.48
C GLU A 28 14.76 10.03 7.11
N ALA A 29 14.34 10.07 5.84
CA ALA A 29 13.32 11.00 5.41
C ALA A 29 12.13 10.90 6.39
N PRO A 30 11.49 12.02 6.77
CA PRO A 30 10.25 11.93 7.54
C PRO A 30 9.31 11.04 6.73
N GLY A 31 8.95 9.87 7.28
CA GLY A 31 8.06 8.93 6.60
C GLY A 31 6.81 9.64 6.12
N SER A 32 6.42 9.40 4.86
CA SER A 32 5.20 9.97 4.29
C SER A 32 3.99 9.61 5.17
N THR A 33 3.09 10.57 5.32
CA THR A 33 1.81 10.37 6.01
C THR A 33 0.67 10.04 5.04
N GLU A 34 0.93 10.04 3.72
CA GLU A 34 -0.07 9.69 2.72
C GLU A 34 -0.30 8.18 2.69
N ALA A 35 -1.54 7.76 2.44
CA ALA A 35 -1.88 6.35 2.34
C ALA A 35 -1.16 5.71 1.13
N ILE A 36 -0.88 4.42 1.23
CA ILE A 36 -0.54 3.63 0.05
C ILE A 36 -1.78 3.49 -0.84
N ASP A 37 -1.57 3.57 -2.15
CA ASP A 37 -2.56 3.32 -3.18
C ASP A 37 -2.26 1.96 -3.81
N VAL A 38 -3.30 1.12 -3.93
CA VAL A 38 -3.21 -0.24 -4.45
C VAL A 38 -4.19 -0.32 -5.62
N GLU A 39 -3.65 -0.44 -6.82
CA GLU A 39 -4.44 -0.56 -8.05
C GLU A 39 -4.32 -1.98 -8.58
N VAL A 40 -5.44 -2.67 -8.76
CA VAL A 40 -5.46 -3.94 -9.51
C VAL A 40 -5.37 -3.61 -11.00
N THR A 41 -4.37 -4.17 -11.68
CA THR A 41 -4.08 -3.84 -13.09
C THR A 41 -4.54 -4.91 -14.09
N MET A 42 -5.22 -5.94 -13.58
CA MET A 42 -5.81 -6.99 -14.41
C MET A 42 -6.98 -6.45 -15.23
N PRO A 43 -7.27 -7.04 -16.41
CA PRO A 43 -8.50 -6.73 -17.13
C PRO A 43 -9.72 -7.26 -16.36
N GLU A 44 -10.84 -6.56 -16.48
CA GLU A 44 -12.13 -7.00 -15.92
C GLU A 44 -12.67 -8.27 -16.60
N GLU A 45 -12.28 -8.55 -17.84
CA GLU A 45 -12.71 -9.74 -18.59
C GLU A 45 -11.50 -10.53 -19.11
N MET A 46 -11.53 -11.85 -18.95
CA MET A 46 -10.46 -12.76 -19.43
C MET A 46 -10.95 -14.19 -19.68
N ASP A 47 -10.20 -14.96 -20.47
CA ASP A 47 -10.50 -16.38 -20.69
C ASP A 47 -10.11 -17.23 -19.45
N THR A 48 -10.60 -18.47 -19.36
CA THR A 48 -10.09 -19.46 -18.41
C THR A 48 -8.62 -19.83 -18.69
N GLY A 49 -7.92 -20.33 -17.67
CA GLY A 49 -6.54 -20.79 -17.76
C GLY A 49 -5.57 -20.01 -16.87
N ASP A 50 -4.28 -20.08 -17.23
CA ASP A 50 -3.18 -19.50 -16.46
C ASP A 50 -3.04 -18.00 -16.72
N HIS A 51 -3.02 -17.21 -15.65
CA HIS A 51 -2.86 -15.75 -15.71
C HIS A 51 -2.03 -15.23 -14.54
N LEU A 52 -1.57 -13.99 -14.68
CA LEU A 52 -0.90 -13.28 -13.61
C LEU A 52 -1.90 -12.42 -12.85
N LEU A 53 -1.97 -12.62 -11.54
CA LEU A 53 -2.54 -11.65 -10.62
C LEU A 53 -1.57 -10.48 -10.52
N GLU A 54 -2.02 -9.24 -10.75
CA GLU A 54 -1.14 -8.07 -10.74
C GLU A 54 -1.77 -6.89 -9.98
N THR A 55 -0.99 -6.29 -9.07
CA THR A 55 -1.35 -5.02 -8.44
C THR A 55 -0.17 -4.06 -8.41
N ARG A 56 -0.43 -2.79 -8.73
CA ARG A 56 0.52 -1.70 -8.61
C ARG A 56 0.33 -1.00 -7.27
N VAL A 57 1.40 -0.90 -6.49
CA VAL A 57 1.42 -0.21 -5.20
C VAL A 57 2.22 1.08 -5.32
N THR A 58 1.58 2.20 -5.00
CA THR A 58 2.23 3.52 -5.01
C THR A 58 1.97 4.29 -3.72
N GLN A 59 2.81 5.29 -3.46
CA GLN A 59 2.64 6.24 -2.38
C GLN A 59 3.22 7.58 -2.83
N GLU A 60 2.45 8.67 -2.72
CA GLU A 60 2.85 10.00 -3.24
C GLU A 60 3.29 9.97 -4.72
N ASP A 61 2.59 9.19 -5.55
CA ASP A 61 2.91 8.91 -6.96
C ASP A 61 4.24 8.15 -7.20
N GLU A 62 4.93 7.69 -6.15
CA GLU A 62 6.14 6.86 -6.24
C GLU A 62 5.84 5.37 -6.06
N ALA A 63 6.57 4.50 -6.75
CA ALA A 63 6.43 3.06 -6.61
C ALA A 63 6.86 2.57 -5.22
N VAL A 64 6.06 1.71 -4.60
CA VAL A 64 6.38 1.08 -3.31
C VAL A 64 6.93 -0.32 -3.57
N THR A 65 8.25 -0.47 -3.56
CA THR A 65 8.96 -1.74 -3.83
C THR A 65 9.33 -2.51 -2.55
N ASP A 66 8.94 -1.98 -1.39
CA ASP A 66 9.32 -2.44 -0.06
C ASP A 66 8.10 -2.83 0.80
N ALA A 67 7.03 -3.35 0.18
CA ALA A 67 5.89 -3.87 0.92
C ALA A 67 6.30 -5.03 1.84
N ASP A 68 5.80 -5.00 3.08
CA ASP A 68 6.03 -6.02 4.09
C ASP A 68 5.28 -7.32 3.73
N GLU A 69 4.10 -7.18 3.14
CA GLU A 69 3.22 -8.29 2.76
C GLU A 69 2.39 -7.92 1.53
N VAL A 70 2.30 -8.84 0.57
CA VAL A 70 1.32 -8.81 -0.51
C VAL A 70 0.80 -10.23 -0.72
N VAL A 71 -0.49 -10.42 -0.46
CA VAL A 71 -1.22 -11.68 -0.64
C VAL A 71 -2.47 -11.39 -1.46
N PHE A 72 -2.69 -12.13 -2.54
CA PHE A 72 -3.93 -12.07 -3.29
C PHE A 72 -4.91 -13.07 -2.71
N GLU A 73 -6.06 -12.60 -2.25
CA GLU A 73 -7.21 -13.45 -1.95
C GLU A 73 -8.09 -13.54 -3.20
N VAL A 74 -8.43 -14.75 -3.64
CA VAL A 74 -9.26 -14.99 -4.84
C VAL A 74 -10.41 -15.92 -4.48
N TRP A 75 -11.63 -15.55 -4.83
CA TRP A 75 -12.82 -16.40 -4.67
C TRP A 75 -13.83 -16.20 -5.80
N GLU A 76 -14.64 -17.22 -6.06
CA GLU A 76 -15.82 -17.11 -6.92
C GLU A 76 -16.93 -16.37 -6.16
N ASP A 77 -17.75 -15.57 -6.86
CA ASP A 77 -18.87 -14.85 -6.26
C ASP A 77 -19.77 -15.76 -5.40
N GLY A 78 -20.15 -15.25 -4.22
CA GLY A 78 -20.89 -16.01 -3.21
C GLY A 78 -20.11 -17.11 -2.46
N ASN A 79 -18.84 -17.40 -2.81
CA ASN A 79 -18.04 -18.50 -2.25
C ASN A 79 -16.79 -18.03 -1.47
N LYS A 80 -16.83 -16.86 -0.82
CA LYS A 80 -15.67 -16.31 -0.08
C LYS A 80 -15.09 -17.25 1.00
N GLU A 81 -15.92 -18.10 1.63
CA GLU A 81 -15.43 -19.04 2.67
C GLU A 81 -14.42 -20.06 2.14
N ASP A 82 -14.42 -20.30 0.82
CA ASP A 82 -13.52 -21.21 0.11
C ASP A 82 -12.42 -20.45 -0.66
N SER A 83 -12.07 -19.23 -0.23
CA SER A 83 -11.07 -18.40 -0.91
C SER A 83 -9.66 -19.01 -0.91
N ASP A 84 -8.95 -18.76 -2.01
CA ASP A 84 -7.53 -19.06 -2.15
C ASP A 84 -6.69 -17.86 -1.70
N MET A 85 -5.62 -18.13 -0.96
CA MET A 85 -4.63 -17.12 -0.53
C MET A 85 -3.30 -17.36 -1.25
N ILE A 86 -2.92 -16.44 -2.12
CA ILE A 86 -1.74 -16.56 -3.00
C ILE A 86 -0.72 -15.48 -2.63
N GLU A 87 0.41 -15.90 -2.07
CA GLU A 87 1.52 -14.98 -1.80
C GLU A 87 2.13 -14.49 -3.12
N LYS A 88 2.54 -13.21 -3.15
CA LYS A 88 3.24 -12.64 -4.31
C LYS A 88 4.52 -13.44 -4.63
N GLU A 89 4.77 -13.66 -5.92
CA GLU A 89 5.97 -14.33 -6.42
C GLU A 89 7.03 -13.33 -6.88
N THR A 90 6.61 -12.30 -7.60
CA THR A 90 7.51 -11.27 -8.14
C THR A 90 7.10 -9.86 -7.73
N GLU A 91 8.10 -8.97 -7.75
CA GLU A 91 7.94 -7.53 -7.62
C GLU A 91 8.84 -6.87 -8.68
N ASP A 92 8.30 -5.94 -9.45
CA ASP A 92 9.02 -5.11 -10.41
C ASP A 92 8.43 -3.69 -10.43
N ASP A 93 9.21 -2.69 -10.00
CA ASP A 93 8.83 -1.28 -9.98
C ASP A 93 7.48 -1.01 -9.27
N GLY A 94 7.27 -1.69 -8.13
CA GLY A 94 6.05 -1.57 -7.32
C GLY A 94 4.86 -2.34 -7.87
N VAL A 95 5.04 -3.12 -8.94
CA VAL A 95 4.05 -4.09 -9.42
C VAL A 95 4.35 -5.43 -8.78
N TYR A 96 3.42 -5.93 -7.98
CA TYR A 96 3.48 -7.24 -7.35
C TYR A 96 2.62 -8.21 -8.13
N SER A 97 3.10 -9.44 -8.29
CA SER A 97 2.37 -10.44 -9.06
C SER A 97 2.54 -11.87 -8.59
N ALA A 98 1.57 -12.72 -8.91
CA ALA A 98 1.56 -14.15 -8.66
C ALA A 98 0.84 -14.91 -9.80
N ASP A 99 1.28 -16.12 -10.11
CA ASP A 99 0.58 -17.01 -11.03
C ASP A 99 -0.71 -17.56 -10.39
N TYR A 100 -1.82 -17.54 -11.13
CA TYR A 100 -3.08 -18.19 -10.75
C TYR A 100 -3.77 -18.83 -11.96
N THR A 101 -4.48 -19.94 -11.74
CA THR A 101 -5.21 -20.64 -12.80
C THR A 101 -6.70 -20.56 -12.51
N PHE A 102 -7.45 -19.86 -13.37
CA PHE A 102 -8.91 -19.87 -13.30
C PHE A 102 -9.43 -21.09 -14.07
N GLU A 103 -9.91 -22.10 -13.35
CA GLU A 103 -10.29 -23.40 -13.92
C GLU A 103 -11.64 -23.39 -14.63
N GLU A 104 -12.59 -22.59 -14.14
CA GLU A 104 -13.98 -22.58 -14.56
C GLU A 104 -14.42 -21.17 -14.98
N ASN A 105 -15.52 -21.10 -15.74
CA ASN A 105 -16.14 -19.82 -16.05
C ASN A 105 -16.88 -19.30 -14.81
N GLY A 106 -16.87 -17.99 -14.59
CA GLY A 106 -17.61 -17.38 -13.49
C GLY A 106 -17.14 -15.96 -13.19
N ILE A 107 -17.78 -15.36 -12.19
CA ILE A 107 -17.38 -14.08 -11.62
C ILE A 107 -16.45 -14.36 -10.45
N TYR A 108 -15.23 -13.87 -10.53
CA TYR A 108 -14.23 -13.98 -9.48
C TYR A 108 -13.98 -12.62 -8.86
N LEU A 109 -13.71 -12.59 -7.55
CA LEU A 109 -13.27 -11.41 -6.84
C LEU A 109 -11.81 -11.60 -6.43
N VAL A 110 -10.97 -10.63 -6.78
CA VAL A 110 -9.57 -10.59 -6.40
C VAL A 110 -9.34 -9.44 -5.43
N GLN A 111 -8.85 -9.74 -4.23
CA GLN A 111 -8.54 -8.78 -3.19
C GLN A 111 -7.06 -8.88 -2.81
N PRO A 112 -6.19 -7.99 -3.31
CA PRO A 112 -4.82 -7.89 -2.81
C PRO A 112 -4.79 -7.30 -1.39
N HIS A 113 -4.31 -8.08 -0.43
CA HIS A 113 -3.96 -7.65 0.91
C HIS A 113 -2.53 -7.10 0.91
N VAL A 114 -2.39 -5.77 0.94
CA VAL A 114 -1.08 -5.12 0.89
C VAL A 114 -0.80 -4.41 2.21
N THR A 115 0.28 -4.81 2.87
CA THR A 115 0.86 -4.07 4.01
C THR A 115 2.18 -3.46 3.60
N ALA A 116 2.33 -2.14 3.71
CA ALA A 116 3.58 -1.46 3.46
C ALA A 116 3.71 -0.21 4.33
N ARG A 117 4.90 0.01 4.91
CA ARG A 117 5.24 1.25 5.64
C ARG A 117 4.25 1.58 6.77
N GLY A 118 3.72 0.53 7.42
CA GLY A 118 2.75 0.66 8.51
C GLY A 118 1.32 0.98 8.06
N MET A 119 1.02 0.89 6.77
CA MET A 119 -0.30 1.05 6.18
C MET A 119 -0.77 -0.24 5.53
N HIS A 120 -2.09 -0.41 5.46
CA HIS A 120 -2.73 -1.59 4.91
C HIS A 120 -3.87 -1.18 3.96
N SER A 121 -3.95 -1.81 2.79
CA SER A 121 -4.98 -1.55 1.78
C SER A 121 -5.41 -2.87 1.12
N MET A 122 -6.72 -3.00 0.88
CA MET A 122 -7.37 -4.24 0.43
C MET A 122 -8.51 -3.94 -0.58
N PRO A 123 -8.23 -3.32 -1.74
CA PRO A 123 -9.26 -3.11 -2.74
C PRO A 123 -9.81 -4.46 -3.24
N ILE A 124 -11.08 -4.51 -3.60
CA ILE A 124 -11.70 -5.67 -4.25
C ILE A 124 -11.85 -5.35 -5.72
N HIS A 125 -11.50 -6.30 -6.60
CA HIS A 125 -11.66 -6.15 -8.03
C HIS A 125 -12.37 -7.38 -8.63
N PRO A 126 -13.55 -7.20 -9.26
CA PRO A 126 -14.24 -8.28 -9.95
C PRO A 126 -13.58 -8.59 -11.29
N ILE A 127 -13.58 -9.87 -11.66
CA ILE A 127 -13.07 -10.39 -12.91
C ILE A 127 -14.07 -11.40 -13.47
N PHE A 128 -14.53 -11.17 -14.69
CA PHE A 128 -15.40 -12.06 -15.46
C PHE A 128 -14.54 -13.04 -16.27
N VAL A 129 -14.55 -14.30 -15.86
CA VAL A 129 -13.73 -15.35 -16.47
C VAL A 129 -14.57 -16.22 -17.40
N GLY A 130 -14.14 -16.32 -18.66
CA GLY A 130 -14.75 -17.17 -19.68
C GLY A 130 -16.10 -16.64 -20.17
N ASP A 131 -17.03 -17.56 -20.46
CA ASP A 131 -18.37 -17.21 -20.91
C ASP A 131 -19.30 -17.00 -19.69
N VAL A 132 -19.38 -15.76 -19.20
CA VAL A 132 -20.34 -15.32 -18.16
C VAL A 132 -21.57 -14.70 -18.83
N ASP A 133 -22.77 -15.14 -18.44
CA ASP A 133 -24.02 -14.63 -19.03
C ASP A 133 -24.31 -13.21 -18.53
N GLN A 134 -24.80 -12.32 -19.41
CA GLN A 134 -25.11 -10.92 -19.05
C GLN A 134 -26.12 -10.81 -17.90
N GLU A 135 -27.06 -11.77 -17.77
CA GLU A 135 -28.02 -11.78 -16.66
C GLU A 135 -27.33 -12.02 -15.30
N GLU A 136 -26.21 -12.75 -15.29
CA GLU A 136 -25.39 -12.99 -14.10
C GLU A 136 -24.57 -11.76 -13.73
N ILE A 137 -23.97 -11.10 -14.72
CA ILE A 137 -23.26 -9.82 -14.54
C ILE A 137 -24.20 -8.74 -14.02
N ASP A 138 -25.39 -8.60 -14.62
CA ASP A 138 -26.38 -7.61 -14.19
C ASP A 138 -26.84 -7.86 -12.74
N ALA A 139 -26.93 -9.14 -12.32
CA ALA A 139 -27.29 -9.49 -10.95
C ALA A 139 -26.15 -9.19 -9.97
N PHE A 140 -24.90 -9.51 -10.35
CA PHE A 140 -23.71 -9.18 -9.56
C PHE A 140 -23.57 -7.66 -9.36
N ASP A 141 -23.72 -6.87 -10.41
CA ASP A 141 -23.65 -5.40 -10.33
C ASP A 141 -24.72 -4.81 -9.38
N GLU A 142 -25.90 -5.42 -9.31
CA GLU A 142 -26.96 -5.01 -8.38
C GLU A 142 -26.60 -5.35 -6.91
N ASP A 143 -25.98 -6.51 -6.66
CA ASP A 143 -25.60 -6.98 -5.33
C ASP A 143 -24.30 -6.32 -4.80
N ASP A 144 -23.31 -6.03 -5.66
CA ASP A 144 -22.02 -5.42 -5.27
C ASP A 144 -22.23 -3.99 -4.71
N MET A 145 -23.23 -3.26 -5.19
CA MET A 145 -23.64 -1.95 -4.65
C MET A 145 -24.10 -2.03 -3.18
N ASP A 146 -24.53 -3.20 -2.71
CA ASP A 146 -24.87 -3.44 -1.31
C ASP A 146 -23.66 -3.95 -0.49
N HIS A 147 -22.71 -4.66 -1.10
CA HIS A 147 -21.52 -5.22 -0.44
C HIS A 147 -20.45 -4.20 -0.04
N GLU A 148 -20.36 -3.03 -0.68
CA GLU A 148 -19.51 -1.93 -0.19
C GLU A 148 -19.92 -1.44 1.22
N SER A 149 -21.16 -1.73 1.66
CA SER A 149 -21.66 -1.29 2.97
C SER A 149 -21.33 -2.24 4.12
N ASP A 150 -21.06 -3.52 3.85
CA ASP A 150 -20.74 -4.53 4.88
C ASP A 150 -19.23 -4.63 5.19
N PHE A 151 -18.35 -4.12 4.30
CA PHE A 151 -16.90 -4.19 4.51
C PHE A 151 -16.37 -3.15 5.54
N MET A 152 -17.24 -2.30 6.10
CA MET A 152 -16.89 -1.34 7.15
C MET A 152 -17.15 -1.84 8.59
N ASP A 153 -17.57 -3.10 8.79
CA ASP A 153 -18.01 -3.60 10.11
C ASP A 153 -17.02 -4.53 10.85
N ASP A 154 -15.70 -4.35 10.66
CA ASP A 154 -14.67 -4.99 11.51
C ASP A 154 -13.77 -3.96 12.23
N HIS A 155 -14.39 -2.86 12.65
CA HIS A 155 -13.82 -1.89 13.59
C HIS A 155 -14.76 -1.71 14.79
N ASP A 156 -14.62 -2.56 15.81
CA ASP A 156 -14.59 -2.15 17.23
C ASP A 156 -14.72 -3.38 18.13
N ASP A 157 -13.59 -3.86 18.68
CA ASP A 157 -13.54 -4.43 20.02
C ASP A 157 -12.10 -4.32 20.57
N HIS A 158 -11.61 -3.09 20.69
CA HIS A 158 -10.57 -2.78 21.66
C HIS A 158 -11.22 -2.54 23.03
N ASP A 159 -11.45 -3.64 23.75
CA ASP A 159 -11.67 -3.63 25.19
C ASP A 159 -10.47 -2.99 25.90
N HIS A 160 -10.54 -1.68 26.10
CA HIS A 160 -9.71 -0.97 27.07
C HIS A 160 -10.26 -1.19 28.47
N ASP A 161 -9.90 -2.32 29.08
CA ASP A 161 -10.10 -2.56 30.51
C ASP A 161 -9.07 -1.71 31.30
N HIS A 162 -9.57 -0.69 32.01
CA HIS A 162 -8.84 0.12 33.00
C HIS A 162 -9.59 0.14 34.33
#